data_AF-A0A7E5WIG9-F1
#
_entry.id   AF-A0A7E5WIG9-F1
#
_cell.length_a   1.000
_cell.length_b   1.000
_cell.length_c   1.000
_cell.angle_alpha   90.00
_cell.angle_beta   90.00
_cell.angle_gamma   90.00
#
_symmetry.space_group_name_H-M   'P 1'
#
loop_
_entity.id
_entity.type
_entity.pdbx_description
1 polymer ?
#
loop_
_entity_poly.entity_id
_entity_poly.type
_entity_poly.pdbx_seq_one_letter_code
_entity_poly.pdbx_strand_id
1 'polypeptide(L)'
;MLVDLFILCCMWISAVVTMPSVLKGDESSVNEIQTYSFPFVSRAQWHARKPDKVELLPNPVPFVVIHHSYIPPACYDRKECSNAMVHMQNFHMDDHEWWDIGYHFAVGSDGAAYEGRGWGVLGAHAKHFNYVSIGICLIGDWRSQVPPAEQLKTAQGLINAGVELGYIKPDYKLVGHRQVRNTECPGDALFNEIKTWEHYSPYPNSYHDLLDVKELPSFVKGIILNATVAP
;
A
#
# COMPACT_ATOMS: atom_id res chain seq x y z
N MET A 1 -59.99 23.27 71.84
CA MET A 1 -59.76 24.69 72.18
C MET A 1 -58.38 25.06 71.67
N LEU A 2 -58.30 26.12 70.88
CA LEU A 2 -57.13 26.95 70.55
C LEU A 2 -56.02 26.36 69.65
N VAL A 3 -56.02 26.96 68.46
CA VAL A 3 -54.93 27.22 67.50
C VAL A 3 -53.63 27.70 68.15
N ASP A 4 -52.48 27.40 67.53
CA ASP A 4 -51.45 28.41 67.29
C ASP A 4 -50.48 28.07 66.16
N LEU A 5 -50.02 29.17 65.56
CA LEU A 5 -49.30 29.43 64.32
C LEU A 5 -47.77 29.36 64.53
N PHE A 6 -47.00 28.81 63.59
CA PHE A 6 -45.85 29.46 62.90
C PHE A 6 -44.87 28.48 62.25
N ILE A 7 -44.33 28.98 61.14
CA ILE A 7 -43.46 28.39 60.11
C ILE A 7 -42.02 28.24 60.61
N LEU A 8 -41.34 27.11 60.35
CA LEU A 8 -39.99 27.08 59.77
C LEU A 8 -39.45 25.67 59.43
N CYS A 9 -38.72 25.65 58.31
CA CYS A 9 -37.54 24.82 58.01
C CYS A 9 -37.71 23.47 57.27
N CYS A 10 -37.53 23.59 55.94
CA CYS A 10 -36.68 22.79 55.06
C CYS A 10 -36.29 21.37 55.51
N MET A 11 -36.83 20.36 54.82
CA MET A 11 -36.07 19.14 54.54
C MET A 11 -36.10 18.89 53.03
N TRP A 12 -34.97 19.20 52.40
CA TRP A 12 -34.63 18.81 51.03
C TRP A 12 -34.33 17.32 51.01
N ILE A 13 -35.09 16.54 50.27
CA ILE A 13 -34.65 15.21 49.81
C ILE A 13 -34.29 15.37 48.34
N SER A 14 -33.03 15.72 48.05
CA SER A 14 -32.49 15.59 46.71
C SER A 14 -32.06 14.14 46.52
N ALA A 15 -32.84 13.40 45.75
CA ALA A 15 -32.39 12.15 45.15
C ALA A 15 -31.19 12.46 44.24
N VAL A 16 -30.02 11.90 44.58
CA VAL A 16 -28.82 11.97 43.75
C VAL A 16 -29.07 11.09 42.53
N VAL A 17 -29.46 11.70 41.42
CA VAL A 17 -29.41 11.05 40.10
C VAL A 17 -27.94 11.04 39.69
N THR A 18 -27.27 9.90 39.85
CA THR A 18 -25.93 9.69 39.30
C THR A 18 -26.05 9.63 37.79
N MET A 19 -25.69 10.74 37.13
CA MET A 19 -25.47 10.76 35.68
C MET A 19 -24.35 9.77 35.35
N PRO A 20 -24.51 8.86 34.37
CA PRO A 20 -23.38 8.10 33.86
C PRO A 20 -22.38 9.09 33.30
N SER A 21 -21.18 9.11 33.88
CA SER A 21 -20.04 9.83 33.35
C SER A 21 -19.84 9.42 31.89
N VAL A 22 -19.96 10.41 31.01
CA VAL A 22 -19.61 10.34 29.58
C VAL A 22 -18.27 9.61 29.45
N LEU A 23 -18.27 8.57 28.63
CA LEU A 23 -17.09 7.79 28.25
C LEU A 23 -16.00 8.76 27.79
N LYS A 24 -14.93 8.87 28.59
CA LYS A 24 -13.66 9.40 28.11
C LYS A 24 -13.25 8.53 26.94
N GLY A 25 -13.23 9.12 25.76
CA GLY A 25 -12.62 8.53 24.58
C GLY A 25 -11.18 8.15 24.94
N ASP A 26 -10.85 6.89 24.65
CA ASP A 26 -9.50 6.39 24.77
C ASP A 26 -8.67 6.94 23.60
N GLU A 27 -8.05 8.10 23.82
CA GLU A 27 -6.87 8.51 23.09
C GLU A 27 -5.71 7.59 23.50
N SER A 28 -5.65 6.39 22.90
CA SER A 28 -4.46 5.55 22.98
C SER A 28 -4.20 4.84 21.65
N SER A 29 -3.97 5.60 20.57
CA SER A 29 -3.13 5.08 19.47
C SER A 29 -1.66 5.23 19.89
N VAL A 30 -1.24 4.42 20.85
CA VAL A 30 0.18 4.24 21.14
C VAL A 30 0.77 3.59 19.89
N ASN A 31 1.70 4.29 19.24
CA ASN A 31 2.44 3.82 18.07
C ASN A 31 3.06 2.45 18.34
N GLU A 32 2.37 1.38 17.94
CA GLU A 32 2.98 0.07 17.83
C GLU A 32 4.04 0.19 16.73
N ILE A 33 5.32 0.10 17.10
CA ILE A 33 6.40 0.10 16.12
C ILE A 33 6.21 -1.17 15.30
N GLN A 34 5.76 -1.01 14.06
CA GLN A 34 5.62 -2.10 13.12
C GLN A 34 6.99 -2.75 12.92
N THR A 35 7.19 -3.94 13.49
CA THR A 35 8.42 -4.70 13.32
C THR A 35 8.31 -5.61 12.11
N TYR A 36 9.22 -5.48 11.17
CA TYR A 36 9.34 -6.37 10.02
C TYR A 36 10.50 -7.36 10.21
N SER A 37 10.41 -8.53 9.59
CA SER A 37 11.48 -9.55 9.57
C SER A 37 12.64 -9.20 8.62
N PHE A 38 12.59 -8.01 8.01
CA PHE A 38 13.56 -7.47 7.07
C PHE A 38 13.82 -5.99 7.40
N PRO A 39 14.97 -5.42 6.97
CA PRO A 39 15.23 -4.00 7.14
C PRO A 39 14.16 -3.16 6.41
N PHE A 40 13.56 -2.22 7.13
CA PHE A 40 12.53 -1.33 6.61
C PHE A 40 12.97 0.13 6.74
N VAL A 41 12.80 0.90 5.67
CA VAL A 41 13.14 2.32 5.59
C VAL A 41 11.86 3.10 5.33
N SER A 42 11.39 3.83 6.34
CA SER A 42 10.20 4.67 6.25
C SER A 42 10.43 5.87 5.33
N ARG A 43 9.33 6.50 4.92
CA ARG A 43 9.35 7.76 4.15
C ARG A 43 10.29 8.81 4.74
N ALA A 44 10.26 9.00 6.05
CA ALA A 44 11.12 9.98 6.71
C ALA A 44 12.61 9.61 6.61
N GLN A 45 12.96 8.33 6.69
CA GLN A 45 14.34 7.86 6.70
C GLN A 45 15.03 7.99 5.33
N TRP A 46 14.30 7.87 4.22
CA TRP A 46 14.85 8.12 2.88
C TRP A 46 14.61 9.55 2.38
N HIS A 47 14.14 10.45 3.24
CA HIS A 47 13.88 11.86 2.94
C HIS A 47 12.79 12.09 1.87
N ALA A 48 11.71 11.31 1.95
CA ALA A 48 10.54 11.51 1.10
C ALA A 48 9.98 12.92 1.22
N ARG A 49 9.64 13.53 0.08
CA ARG A 49 8.79 14.72 0.08
C ARG A 49 7.35 14.35 0.40
N LYS A 50 6.57 15.34 0.84
CA LYS A 50 5.16 15.15 1.17
C LYS A 50 4.36 14.83 -0.11
N PRO A 51 3.43 13.86 -0.08
CA PRO A 51 2.53 13.64 -1.21
C PRO A 51 1.59 14.84 -1.39
N ASP A 52 1.24 15.16 -2.64
CA ASP A 52 0.31 16.25 -2.94
C ASP A 52 -1.12 15.91 -2.52
N LYS A 53 -1.48 14.64 -2.63
CA LYS A 53 -2.76 14.08 -2.19
C LYS A 53 -2.61 12.62 -1.79
N VAL A 54 -3.40 12.20 -0.81
CA VAL A 54 -3.52 10.81 -0.36
C VAL A 54 -4.96 10.36 -0.54
N GLU A 55 -5.14 9.17 -1.10
CA GLU A 55 -6.45 8.53 -1.24
C GLU A 55 -6.35 7.10 -0.71
N LEU A 56 -7.40 6.63 -0.05
CA LEU A 56 -7.40 5.32 0.59
C LEU A 56 -7.65 4.21 -0.43
N LEU A 57 -6.91 3.12 -0.27
CA LEU A 57 -7.09 1.88 -1.01
C LEU A 57 -8.03 0.94 -0.24
N PRO A 58 -9.09 0.39 -0.86
CA PRO A 58 -9.88 -0.67 -0.23
C PRO A 58 -9.04 -1.93 0.01
N ASN A 59 -9.00 -2.39 1.26
CA ASN A 59 -8.24 -3.57 1.69
C ASN A 59 -9.18 -4.67 2.24
N PRO A 60 -8.76 -5.95 2.26
CA PRO A 60 -7.54 -6.48 1.67
C PRO A 60 -7.60 -6.55 0.15
N VAL A 61 -6.49 -6.25 -0.53
CA VAL A 61 -6.42 -6.33 -1.98
C VAL A 61 -6.18 -7.76 -2.47
N PRO A 62 -6.74 -8.13 -3.64
CA PRO A 62 -6.57 -9.47 -4.21
C PRO A 62 -5.29 -9.65 -5.04
N PHE A 63 -4.53 -8.60 -5.36
CA PHE A 63 -3.32 -8.72 -6.18
C PHE A 63 -2.07 -8.11 -5.54
N VAL A 64 -0.93 -8.67 -5.92
CA VAL A 64 0.38 -8.04 -5.81
C VAL A 64 0.96 -7.92 -7.21
N VAL A 65 1.43 -6.73 -7.59
CA VAL A 65 2.06 -6.47 -8.90
C VAL A 65 3.53 -6.18 -8.71
N ILE A 66 4.39 -7.02 -9.30
CA ILE A 66 5.85 -6.87 -9.25
C ILE A 66 6.35 -5.99 -10.40
N HIS A 67 7.24 -5.07 -10.06
CA HIS A 67 7.90 -4.14 -10.97
C HIS A 67 9.41 -4.21 -10.84
N HIS A 68 10.09 -3.71 -11.86
CA HIS A 68 11.44 -3.18 -11.75
C HIS A 68 11.41 -1.67 -11.99
N SER A 69 12.45 -0.95 -11.57
CA SER A 69 12.55 0.48 -11.89
C SER A 69 13.04 0.70 -13.32
N TYR A 70 13.88 -0.20 -13.85
CA TYR A 70 14.73 0.01 -15.02
C TYR A 70 15.73 1.17 -14.82
N ILE A 71 15.19 2.37 -14.60
CA ILE A 71 15.90 3.57 -14.13
C ILE A 71 15.19 4.04 -12.85
N PRO A 72 15.90 4.28 -11.74
CA PRO A 72 17.36 4.16 -11.55
C PRO A 72 17.85 2.70 -11.58
N PRO A 73 19.15 2.47 -11.81
CA PRO A 73 19.74 1.13 -11.78
C PRO A 73 19.75 0.55 -10.36
N ALA A 74 20.25 -0.70 -10.23
CA ALA A 74 20.39 -1.35 -8.94
C ALA A 74 21.27 -0.51 -8.00
N CYS A 75 20.93 -0.54 -6.72
CA CYS A 75 21.57 0.23 -5.66
C CYS A 75 21.95 -0.73 -4.52
N TYR A 76 23.16 -0.64 -3.99
CA TYR A 76 23.72 -1.69 -3.12
C TYR A 76 23.97 -1.23 -1.68
N ASP A 77 23.82 0.06 -1.41
CA ASP A 77 23.85 0.60 -0.06
C ASP A 77 22.66 1.52 0.24
N ARG A 78 22.48 1.82 1.53
CA ARG A 78 21.36 2.61 2.05
C ARG A 78 21.27 4.01 1.41
N LYS A 79 22.42 4.63 1.13
CA LYS A 79 22.48 5.99 0.59
C LYS A 79 22.09 5.96 -0.88
N GLU A 80 22.65 5.05 -1.66
CA GLU A 80 22.31 4.87 -3.08
C GLU A 80 20.83 4.56 -3.25
N CYS A 81 20.30 3.63 -2.47
CA CYS A 81 18.90 3.24 -2.58
C CYS A 81 17.93 4.32 -2.06
N SER A 82 18.30 5.09 -1.03
CA SER A 82 17.51 6.27 -0.65
C SER A 82 17.51 7.33 -1.76
N ASN A 83 18.65 7.56 -2.41
CA ASN A 83 18.72 8.47 -3.57
C ASN A 83 17.89 7.95 -4.76
N ALA A 84 17.87 6.64 -4.99
CA ALA A 84 17.03 6.01 -6.00
C ALA A 84 15.53 6.27 -5.71
N MET A 85 15.11 6.15 -4.45
CA MET A 85 13.75 6.49 -4.03
C MET A 85 13.40 7.96 -4.28
N VAL A 86 14.29 8.89 -3.89
CA VAL A 86 14.12 10.33 -4.14
C VAL A 86 14.01 10.61 -5.65
N HIS A 87 14.87 10.00 -6.46
CA HIS A 87 14.84 10.17 -7.91
C HIS A 87 13.53 9.68 -8.51
N MET A 88 13.08 8.47 -8.15
CA MET A 88 11.77 7.96 -8.59
C MET A 88 10.61 8.85 -8.13
N GLN A 89 10.65 9.37 -6.89
CA GLN A 89 9.58 10.24 -6.39
C GLN A 89 9.53 11.56 -7.17
N ASN A 90 10.67 12.21 -7.38
CA ASN A 90 10.74 13.46 -8.14
C ASN A 90 10.28 13.25 -9.58
N PHE A 91 10.77 12.22 -10.26
CA PHE A 91 10.32 11.88 -11.61
C PHE A 91 8.80 11.67 -11.69
N HIS A 92 8.23 10.90 -10.76
CA HIS A 92 6.78 10.67 -10.74
C HIS A 92 5.95 11.92 -10.45
N MET A 93 6.41 12.80 -9.57
CA MET A 93 5.62 13.96 -9.18
C MET A 93 5.87 15.18 -10.07
N ASP A 94 7.10 15.41 -10.53
CA ASP A 94 7.47 16.58 -11.32
C ASP A 94 7.23 16.36 -12.82
N ASP A 95 7.60 15.18 -13.34
CA ASP A 95 7.49 14.91 -14.79
C ASP A 95 6.17 14.24 -15.19
N HIS A 96 5.54 13.51 -14.25
CA HIS A 96 4.27 12.81 -14.48
C HIS A 96 3.07 13.40 -13.75
N GLU A 97 3.27 14.45 -12.93
CA GLU A 97 2.22 15.13 -12.16
C GLU A 97 1.43 14.17 -11.24
N TRP A 98 2.05 13.09 -10.78
CA TRP A 98 1.43 12.17 -9.83
C TRP A 98 1.50 12.74 -8.42
N TRP A 99 0.57 12.31 -7.55
CA TRP A 99 0.53 12.79 -6.17
C TRP A 99 1.71 12.33 -5.32
N ASP A 100 2.40 11.27 -5.74
CA ASP A 100 3.54 10.66 -5.04
C ASP A 100 4.25 9.64 -5.95
N ILE A 101 5.34 9.04 -5.48
CA ILE A 101 5.97 7.86 -6.08
C ILE A 101 4.92 6.79 -6.44
N GLY A 102 5.01 6.16 -7.61
CA GLY A 102 3.93 5.29 -8.11
C GLY A 102 3.69 4.00 -7.33
N TYR A 103 4.72 3.46 -6.68
CA TYR A 103 4.70 2.16 -6.00
C TYR A 103 4.32 2.30 -4.52
N HIS A 104 3.76 1.23 -3.94
CA HIS A 104 3.51 1.19 -2.50
C HIS A 104 4.82 0.98 -1.74
N PHE A 105 5.68 0.12 -2.28
CA PHE A 105 7.00 -0.17 -1.74
C PHE A 105 8.01 -0.35 -2.87
N ALA A 106 9.28 -0.11 -2.55
CA ALA A 106 10.40 -0.55 -3.36
C ALA A 106 11.36 -1.40 -2.51
N VAL A 107 12.18 -2.23 -3.14
CA VAL A 107 13.19 -3.03 -2.46
C VAL A 107 14.52 -2.78 -3.13
N GLY A 108 15.52 -2.37 -2.36
CA GLY A 108 16.90 -2.14 -2.83
C GLY A 108 17.70 -3.44 -2.90
N SER A 109 18.79 -3.44 -3.68
CA SER A 109 19.76 -4.57 -3.64
C SER A 109 20.58 -4.58 -2.33
N ASP A 110 20.44 -3.55 -1.50
CA ASP A 110 20.87 -3.50 -0.10
C ASP A 110 20.02 -4.38 0.85
N GLY A 111 19.01 -5.09 0.33
CA GLY A 111 18.20 -6.03 1.09
C GLY A 111 17.15 -5.40 2.00
N ALA A 112 16.73 -4.17 1.73
CA ALA A 112 15.69 -3.50 2.52
C ALA A 112 14.48 -3.08 1.70
N ALA A 113 13.34 -3.05 2.38
CA ALA A 113 12.12 -2.44 1.87
C ALA A 113 12.10 -0.95 2.18
N TYR A 114 11.75 -0.16 1.17
CA TYR A 114 11.56 1.28 1.24
C TYR A 114 10.08 1.59 1.08
N GLU A 115 9.53 2.33 2.03
CA GLU A 115 8.15 2.78 2.00
C GLU A 115 7.93 3.80 0.89
N GLY A 116 7.16 3.44 -0.13
CA GLY A 116 6.63 4.37 -1.12
C GLY A 116 5.33 4.98 -0.60
N ARG A 117 4.22 4.75 -1.27
CA ARG A 117 2.89 5.15 -0.77
C ARG A 117 2.47 4.42 0.51
N GLY A 118 3.10 3.29 0.81
CA GLY A 118 2.80 2.51 2.00
C GLY A 118 1.51 1.70 1.90
N TRP A 119 1.09 1.13 3.03
CA TRP A 119 -0.11 0.32 3.13
C TRP A 119 -1.39 1.17 3.11
N GLY A 120 -2.46 0.64 2.52
CA GLY A 120 -3.78 1.27 2.55
C GLY A 120 -3.94 2.58 1.76
N VAL A 121 -2.94 2.95 0.97
CA VAL A 121 -2.96 4.15 0.11
C VAL A 121 -3.03 3.73 -1.36
N LEU A 122 -3.85 4.42 -2.16
CA LEU A 122 -4.02 4.14 -3.58
C LEU A 122 -2.71 4.35 -4.36
N GLY A 123 -2.28 3.32 -5.10
CA GLY A 123 -1.12 3.33 -5.99
C GLY A 123 -1.28 4.12 -7.29
N ALA A 124 -0.18 4.29 -8.05
CA ALA A 124 -0.20 4.75 -9.44
C ALA A 124 0.65 3.87 -10.39
N HIS A 125 1.06 2.68 -9.96
CA HIS A 125 2.02 1.84 -10.67
C HIS A 125 1.44 1.00 -11.82
N ALA A 126 0.16 0.67 -11.80
CA ALA A 126 -0.48 -0.17 -12.81
C ALA A 126 -1.91 0.31 -13.05
N LYS A 127 -2.10 1.08 -14.13
CA LYS A 127 -3.43 1.59 -14.53
C LYS A 127 -4.45 0.44 -14.53
N HIS A 128 -5.64 0.69 -13.98
CA HIS A 128 -6.72 -0.26 -13.70
C HIS A 128 -6.51 -1.17 -12.47
N PHE A 129 -5.27 -1.55 -12.17
CA PHE A 129 -4.94 -2.41 -11.02
C PHE A 129 -4.63 -1.63 -9.74
N ASN A 130 -4.41 -0.32 -9.82
CA ASN A 130 -4.13 0.53 -8.66
C ASN A 130 -5.17 0.38 -7.53
N TYR A 131 -6.44 0.13 -7.84
CA TYR A 131 -7.54 -0.02 -6.85
C TYR A 131 -7.66 -1.41 -6.23
N VAL A 132 -6.88 -2.38 -6.73
CA VAL A 132 -7.01 -3.80 -6.33
C VAL A 132 -5.65 -4.46 -6.10
N SER A 133 -4.57 -3.68 -5.96
CA SER A 133 -3.25 -4.27 -5.85
C SER A 133 -2.27 -3.47 -5.01
N ILE A 134 -1.30 -4.18 -4.44
CA ILE A 134 -0.07 -3.62 -3.90
C ILE A 134 1.04 -3.79 -4.96
N GLY A 135 1.55 -2.67 -5.45
CA GLY A 135 2.72 -2.60 -6.31
C GLY A 135 4.04 -2.54 -5.55
N ILE A 136 4.94 -3.49 -5.84
CA ILE A 136 6.28 -3.59 -5.26
C ILE A 136 7.32 -3.46 -6.38
N CYS A 137 8.23 -2.50 -6.26
CA CYS A 137 9.30 -2.27 -7.23
C CYS A 137 10.65 -2.81 -6.73
N LEU A 138 11.26 -3.76 -7.43
CA LEU A 138 12.65 -4.14 -7.17
C LEU A 138 13.55 -3.16 -7.93
N ILE A 139 14.21 -2.26 -7.21
CA ILE A 139 15.06 -1.21 -7.79
C ILE A 139 16.20 -1.87 -8.60
N GLY A 140 16.24 -1.61 -9.90
CA GLY A 140 17.22 -2.14 -10.85
C GLY A 140 16.64 -2.46 -12.24
N ASP A 141 17.52 -2.89 -13.14
CA ASP A 141 17.17 -3.41 -14.47
C ASP A 141 17.31 -4.94 -14.49
N TRP A 142 16.16 -5.61 -14.31
CA TRP A 142 16.07 -7.07 -14.23
C TRP A 142 15.61 -7.74 -15.52
N ARG A 143 15.91 -7.13 -16.68
CA ARG A 143 15.61 -7.77 -17.98
C ARG A 143 16.43 -9.03 -18.19
N SER A 144 17.73 -8.99 -17.90
CA SER A 144 18.65 -10.09 -18.22
C SER A 144 19.35 -10.69 -17.01
N GLN A 145 19.19 -10.10 -15.82
CA GLN A 145 19.82 -10.56 -14.58
C GLN A 145 18.75 -10.72 -13.50
N VAL A 146 18.86 -11.79 -12.72
CA VAL A 146 17.99 -12.01 -11.56
C VAL A 146 18.44 -11.08 -10.43
N PRO A 147 17.52 -10.43 -9.70
CA PRO A 147 17.89 -9.62 -8.54
C PRO A 147 18.67 -10.41 -7.47
N PRO A 148 19.52 -9.75 -6.67
CA PRO A 148 20.18 -10.38 -5.54
C PRO A 148 19.20 -11.07 -4.58
N ALA A 149 19.62 -12.20 -4.01
CA ALA A 149 18.76 -13.06 -3.18
C ALA A 149 18.11 -12.33 -2.00
N GLU A 150 18.84 -11.42 -1.34
CA GLU A 150 18.28 -10.62 -0.23
C GLU A 150 17.19 -9.64 -0.67
N GLN A 151 17.25 -9.14 -1.91
CA GLN A 151 16.21 -8.29 -2.49
C GLN A 151 14.94 -9.11 -2.76
N LEU A 152 15.08 -10.33 -3.32
CA LEU A 152 13.97 -11.26 -3.54
C LEU A 152 13.32 -11.68 -2.21
N LYS A 153 14.13 -12.06 -1.22
CA LYS A 153 13.68 -12.45 0.12
C LYS A 153 12.92 -11.33 0.81
N THR A 154 13.40 -10.10 0.70
CA THR A 154 12.72 -8.93 1.29
C THR A 154 11.40 -8.63 0.60
N ALA A 155 11.32 -8.77 -0.72
CA ALA A 155 10.06 -8.63 -1.45
C ALA A 155 9.02 -9.69 -1.01
N GLN A 156 9.42 -10.95 -0.86
CA GLN A 156 8.56 -12.01 -0.34
C GLN A 156 8.14 -11.73 1.12
N GLY A 157 9.08 -11.30 1.97
CA GLY A 157 8.80 -10.91 3.35
C GLY A 157 7.79 -9.78 3.44
N LEU A 158 7.88 -8.78 2.56
CA LEU A 158 6.93 -7.67 2.49
C LEU A 158 5.52 -8.14 2.11
N ILE A 159 5.41 -9.09 1.17
CA ILE A 159 4.12 -9.69 0.80
C ILE A 159 3.52 -10.44 1.99
N ASN A 160 4.31 -11.27 2.67
CA ASN A 160 3.87 -12.01 3.85
C ASN A 160 3.39 -11.07 4.96
N ALA A 161 4.13 -10.01 5.23
CA ALA A 161 3.72 -8.99 6.20
C ALA A 161 2.40 -8.32 5.78
N GLY A 162 2.20 -8.03 4.50
CA GLY A 162 0.94 -7.47 4.01
C GLY A 162 -0.25 -8.42 4.18
N VAL A 163 -0.04 -9.74 4.09
CA VAL A 163 -1.06 -10.75 4.40
C VAL A 163 -1.37 -10.79 5.90
N GLU A 164 -0.33 -10.85 6.74
CA GLU A 164 -0.48 -10.88 8.21
C GLU A 164 -1.19 -9.62 8.75
N LEU A 165 -0.92 -8.47 8.14
CA LEU A 165 -1.53 -7.19 8.51
C LEU A 165 -2.92 -6.95 7.90
N GLY A 166 -3.42 -7.86 7.05
CA GLY A 166 -4.74 -7.73 6.44
C GLY A 166 -4.85 -6.70 5.31
N TYR A 167 -3.71 -6.27 4.74
CA TYR A 167 -3.69 -5.42 3.54
C TYR A 167 -3.77 -6.23 2.24
N ILE A 168 -3.25 -7.46 2.26
CA ILE A 168 -3.26 -8.40 1.13
C ILE A 168 -4.10 -9.61 1.52
N LYS A 169 -4.92 -10.11 0.60
CA LYS A 169 -5.71 -11.33 0.86
C LYS A 169 -4.79 -12.56 1.03
N PRO A 170 -5.13 -13.52 1.90
CA PRO A 170 -4.37 -14.78 1.99
C PRO A 170 -4.33 -15.58 0.69
N ASP A 171 -5.36 -15.47 -0.16
CA ASP A 171 -5.47 -16.12 -1.47
C ASP A 171 -5.13 -15.19 -2.65
N TYR A 172 -4.26 -14.19 -2.42
CA TYR A 172 -3.89 -13.21 -3.43
C TYR A 172 -3.30 -13.85 -4.69
N LYS A 173 -3.27 -13.05 -5.76
CA LYS A 173 -2.61 -13.37 -7.03
C LYS A 173 -1.37 -12.50 -7.19
N LEU A 174 -0.22 -13.13 -7.33
CA LEU A 174 1.04 -12.49 -7.69
C LEU A 174 1.18 -12.43 -9.21
N VAL A 175 1.39 -11.24 -9.76
CA VAL A 175 1.57 -11.01 -11.20
C VAL A 175 2.72 -10.04 -11.47
N GLY A 176 3.32 -10.13 -12.66
CA GLY A 176 4.21 -9.11 -13.17
C GLY A 176 3.45 -7.96 -13.84
N HIS A 177 4.00 -6.75 -13.86
CA HIS A 177 3.36 -5.58 -14.49
C HIS A 177 2.94 -5.83 -15.95
N ARG A 178 3.75 -6.58 -16.73
CA ARG A 178 3.45 -6.98 -18.12
C ARG A 178 2.16 -7.77 -18.31
N GLN A 179 1.67 -8.46 -17.27
CA GLN A 179 0.41 -9.21 -17.34
C GLN A 179 -0.81 -8.29 -17.30
N VAL A 180 -0.66 -7.05 -16.81
CA VAL A 180 -1.77 -6.11 -16.60
C VAL A 180 -1.64 -4.82 -17.40
N ARG A 181 -0.47 -4.58 -18.01
CA ARG A 181 -0.18 -3.43 -18.87
C ARG A 181 0.71 -3.86 -20.05
N ASN A 182 0.66 -3.09 -21.13
CA ASN A 182 1.57 -3.27 -22.26
C ASN A 182 2.96 -2.69 -21.92
N THR A 183 3.83 -3.49 -21.32
CA THR A 183 5.18 -3.10 -20.85
C THR A 183 6.08 -4.33 -20.73
N GLU A 184 7.40 -4.13 -20.81
CA GLU A 184 8.41 -5.17 -20.51
C GLU A 184 8.56 -5.41 -18.99
N CYS A 185 8.17 -4.45 -18.15
CA CYS A 185 8.28 -4.55 -16.69
C CYS A 185 7.60 -5.84 -16.16
N PRO A 186 8.23 -6.63 -15.26
CA PRO A 186 9.42 -6.33 -14.45
C PRO A 186 10.77 -6.76 -15.07
N GLY A 187 10.84 -6.96 -16.39
CA GLY A 187 12.01 -7.54 -17.06
C GLY A 187 11.99 -9.08 -17.06
N ASP A 188 12.57 -9.71 -18.08
CA ASP A 188 12.40 -11.15 -18.32
C ASP A 188 13.00 -12.04 -17.23
N ALA A 189 14.19 -11.69 -16.72
CA ALA A 189 14.83 -12.47 -15.66
C ALA A 189 14.02 -12.44 -14.36
N LEU A 190 13.58 -11.25 -13.91
CA LEU A 190 12.70 -11.16 -12.73
C LEU A 190 11.30 -11.74 -12.99
N PHE A 191 10.75 -11.59 -14.20
CA PHE A 191 9.46 -12.19 -14.51
C PHE A 191 9.51 -13.72 -14.47
N ASN A 192 10.60 -14.33 -14.92
CA ASN A 192 10.80 -15.77 -14.82
C ASN A 192 11.04 -16.23 -13.39
N GLU A 193 11.71 -15.41 -12.57
CA GLU A 193 11.89 -15.66 -11.14
C GLU A 193 10.54 -15.71 -10.39
N ILE A 194 9.69 -14.68 -10.54
CA ILE A 194 8.41 -14.63 -9.79
C ILE A 194 7.43 -15.75 -10.15
N LYS A 195 7.60 -16.40 -11.31
CA LYS A 195 6.80 -17.60 -11.68
C LYS A 195 6.99 -18.77 -10.72
N THR A 196 8.11 -18.77 -9.99
CA THR A 196 8.45 -19.81 -9.02
C THR A 196 7.93 -19.51 -7.62
N TRP A 197 7.43 -18.29 -7.37
CA TRP A 197 6.97 -17.86 -6.06
C TRP A 197 5.58 -18.38 -5.74
N GLU A 198 5.27 -18.44 -4.45
CA GLU A 198 3.93 -18.72 -3.98
C GLU A 198 2.94 -17.68 -4.54
N HIS A 199 1.72 -18.13 -4.83
CA HIS A 199 0.65 -17.31 -5.39
C HIS A 199 0.90 -16.73 -6.78
N TYR A 200 1.98 -17.10 -7.49
CA TYR A 200 2.09 -16.75 -8.92
C TYR A 200 0.83 -17.17 -9.67
N SER A 201 0.22 -16.21 -10.36
CA SER A 201 -0.95 -16.45 -11.18
C SER A 201 -0.62 -16.29 -12.66
N PRO A 202 -0.87 -17.31 -13.50
CA PRO A 202 -0.79 -17.17 -14.94
C PRO A 202 -1.94 -16.31 -15.52
N TYR A 203 -2.91 -15.91 -14.69
CA TYR A 203 -4.07 -15.11 -15.09
C TYR A 203 -4.24 -13.84 -14.23
N PRO A 204 -4.42 -12.63 -14.82
CA PRO A 204 -4.46 -12.37 -16.26
C PRO A 204 -3.13 -12.72 -16.93
N ASN A 205 -3.21 -13.23 -18.16
CA ASN A 205 -2.01 -13.57 -18.93
C ASN A 205 -1.50 -12.35 -19.68
N SER A 206 -2.40 -11.44 -20.07
CA SER A 206 -2.05 -10.17 -20.70
C SER A 206 -3.06 -9.06 -20.39
N TYR A 207 -2.71 -7.83 -20.77
CA TYR A 207 -3.59 -6.67 -20.67
C TYR A 207 -4.85 -6.76 -21.56
N HIS A 208 -4.99 -7.79 -22.40
CA HIS A 208 -6.23 -8.06 -23.12
C HIS A 208 -7.28 -8.77 -22.26
N ASP A 209 -6.87 -9.42 -21.17
CA ASP A 209 -7.76 -10.22 -20.33
C ASP A 209 -8.50 -9.40 -19.28
N LEU A 210 -8.24 -8.09 -19.18
CA LEU A 210 -8.65 -7.29 -18.03
C LEU A 210 -10.16 -7.26 -17.81
N LEU A 211 -10.97 -7.27 -18.87
CA LEU A 211 -12.43 -7.27 -18.74
C LEU A 211 -12.96 -8.56 -18.10
N ASP A 212 -12.22 -9.66 -18.21
CA ASP A 212 -12.60 -10.98 -17.69
C ASP A 212 -12.08 -11.21 -16.27
N VAL A 213 -11.20 -10.33 -15.75
CA VAL A 213 -10.70 -10.40 -14.38
C VAL A 213 -11.85 -10.15 -13.41
N LYS A 214 -12.21 -11.16 -12.61
CA LYS A 214 -13.39 -11.14 -11.72
C LYS A 214 -13.25 -10.16 -10.58
N GLU A 215 -12.02 -9.95 -10.12
CA GLU A 215 -11.68 -9.08 -9.00
C GLU A 215 -11.69 -7.59 -9.36
N LEU A 216 -11.68 -7.23 -10.65
CA LEU A 216 -11.76 -5.84 -11.05
C LEU A 216 -13.18 -5.29 -10.82
N PRO A 217 -13.32 -4.15 -10.10
CA PRO A 217 -14.61 -3.53 -9.88
C PRO A 217 -15.31 -3.13 -11.18
N SER A 218 -16.64 -3.15 -11.19
CA SER A 218 -17.44 -2.79 -12.37
C SER A 218 -17.13 -1.38 -12.89
N PHE A 219 -16.83 -0.42 -12.01
CA PHE A 219 -16.44 0.94 -12.43
C PHE A 219 -15.11 0.95 -13.19
N VAL A 220 -14.13 0.11 -12.78
CA VAL A 220 -12.85 -0.04 -13.49
C VAL A 220 -13.08 -0.67 -14.86
N LYS A 221 -13.94 -1.69 -14.94
CA LYS A 221 -14.32 -2.30 -16.23
C LYS A 221 -14.99 -1.30 -17.16
N GLY A 222 -15.86 -0.43 -16.63
CA GLY A 222 -16.44 0.69 -17.37
C GLY A 222 -15.40 1.65 -17.94
N ILE A 223 -14.36 1.99 -17.17
CA ILE A 223 -13.24 2.83 -17.65
C ILE A 223 -12.48 2.14 -18.79
N ILE A 224 -12.22 0.83 -18.68
CA ILE A 224 -11.54 0.05 -19.73
C ILE A 224 -12.36 0.05 -21.02
N LEU A 225 -13.66 -0.27 -20.93
CA LEU A 225 -14.56 -0.29 -22.08
C LEU A 225 -14.61 1.07 -22.79
N ASN A 226 -14.74 2.17 -22.04
CA ASN A 226 -14.81 3.51 -22.62
C ASN A 226 -13.50 3.89 -23.33
N ALA A 227 -12.34 3.44 -22.83
CA ALA A 227 -11.05 3.69 -23.47
C ALA A 227 -10.86 2.88 -24.77
N THR A 228 -11.53 1.73 -24.93
CA THR A 228 -11.48 0.92 -26.16
C THR A 228 -12.41 1.41 -27.27
N VAL A 229 -13.41 2.23 -26.92
CA VAL A 229 -14.43 2.75 -27.85
C VAL A 229 -14.14 4.21 -28.27
N ALA A 230 -13.22 4.89 -27.58
CA ALA A 230 -12.76 6.23 -27.96
C ALA A 230 -11.84 6.14 -29.20
N PRO A 231 -12.09 6.95 -30.25
CA PRO A 231 -11.30 6.98 -31.48
C PRO A 231 -9.87 7.51 -31.29
#